data_AF-A0A8C4EAD0-F1
#
_entry.id   AF-A0A8C4EAD0-F1
#
_cell.length_a   1.000
_cell.length_b   1.000
_cell.length_c   1.000
_cell.angle_alpha   90.00
_cell.angle_beta   90.00
_cell.angle_gamma   90.00
#
_symmetry.space_group_name_H-M   'P 1'
#
loop_
_entity.id
_entity.type
_entity.pdbx_description
1 polymer ?
#
loop_
_entity_poly.entity_id
_entity_poly.type
_entity_poly.pdbx_seq_one_letter_code
_entity_poly.pdbx_strand_id
1 'polypeptide(L)'
;MNAAVTRRHTGSFLPELITKNSKRRRRMNEQKESLQSGPEKSAQILSRAEIAWFTNSLKQNICVETLREGNHRSFSEIFFLLQSDQDRRAAAEPGSAVRLQTPLDEQRDKLETMRQHLSRAEQAERIGSWTAVCDQRLFLGLYFSAPEDLWVSLHFFHSCADREKGGRSRPATEARACMAELYLQQGELDQARQQAELCIKQAEDGGWLALNGRPLRLRARQAMSGIYSRLADAPLNAGDYSKALTLLHKGYIMATESEDKHIEGEASYRLGLTYQRAGDHDTAKQFFNTCMQIFGTLQDADGLGKSYNAMAKSLESEGNIHETVQCLEKLADIARSNGLQHNLAEAYMYLGNIYYMRSQYKRAYEFFLQGYEVACKLGDVALLQKTQVLVANARAHSLILKYSADVVSASHTALRRLIAWKESRVCQEVSADCTDSAATAWY
;
A
#
# COMPACT_ATOMS: atom_id res chain seq x y z
N MET A 1 -42.64 31.85 7.63
CA MET A 1 -42.18 32.79 6.58
C MET A 1 -40.78 32.34 6.21
N ASN A 2 -40.42 31.76 5.06
CA ASN A 2 -40.90 31.88 3.69
C ASN A 2 -41.08 30.50 3.05
N ALA A 3 -42.18 30.32 2.31
CA ALA A 3 -42.45 29.16 1.48
C ALA A 3 -41.81 29.37 0.09
N ALA A 4 -40.77 28.62 -0.22
CA ALA A 4 -40.28 28.48 -1.59
C ALA A 4 -41.01 27.30 -2.24
N VAL A 5 -41.99 27.61 -3.09
CA VAL A 5 -42.72 26.66 -3.92
C VAL A 5 -41.74 26.07 -4.94
N THR A 6 -41.20 24.89 -4.66
CA THR A 6 -40.49 24.09 -5.65
C THR A 6 -41.51 23.47 -6.60
N ARG A 7 -41.47 23.91 -7.86
CA ARG A 7 -42.23 23.33 -8.97
C ARG A 7 -42.05 21.81 -8.98
N ARG A 8 -43.16 21.07 -8.88
CA ARG A 8 -43.19 19.62 -9.15
C ARG A 8 -42.81 19.43 -10.62
N HIS A 9 -41.57 19.02 -10.88
CA HIS A 9 -41.25 18.36 -12.13
C HIS A 9 -41.95 17.00 -12.13
N THR A 10 -43.09 16.92 -12.81
CA THR A 10 -43.71 15.67 -13.22
C THR A 10 -42.88 15.07 -14.36
N GLY A 11 -41.66 14.65 -14.06
CA GLY A 11 -40.89 13.74 -14.92
C GLY A 11 -41.43 12.34 -14.72
N SER A 12 -41.88 11.68 -15.79
CA SER A 12 -42.34 10.29 -15.72
C SER A 12 -41.25 9.42 -15.09
N PHE A 13 -41.61 8.59 -14.12
CA PHE A 13 -40.72 7.82 -13.24
C PHE A 13 -39.73 6.88 -13.96
N LEU A 14 -39.86 6.65 -15.28
CA LEU A 14 -38.98 5.79 -16.08
C LEU A 14 -39.00 6.18 -17.59
N PRO A 15 -38.35 7.28 -18.04
CA PRO A 15 -38.43 7.69 -19.44
C PRO A 15 -37.72 6.71 -20.39
N GLU A 16 -36.55 6.19 -20.01
CA GLU A 16 -35.73 5.36 -20.92
C GLU A 16 -36.23 3.92 -21.09
N LEU A 17 -36.83 3.34 -20.05
CA LEU A 17 -37.47 2.01 -20.12
C LEU A 17 -38.76 2.04 -20.95
N ILE A 18 -39.48 3.18 -20.99
CA ILE A 18 -40.76 3.32 -21.70
C ILE A 18 -40.56 3.82 -23.14
N THR A 19 -39.64 4.76 -23.38
CA THR A 19 -39.44 5.36 -24.72
C THR A 19 -38.78 4.42 -25.72
N LYS A 20 -37.80 3.60 -25.30
CA LYS A 20 -37.31 2.50 -26.16
C LYS A 20 -38.39 1.44 -26.38
N ASN A 21 -39.22 1.16 -25.38
CA ASN A 21 -40.35 0.23 -25.50
C ASN A 21 -41.48 0.73 -26.39
N SER A 22 -41.72 2.04 -26.53
CA SER A 22 -42.82 2.57 -27.35
C SER A 22 -42.51 2.48 -28.86
N LYS A 23 -41.29 2.84 -29.28
CA LYS A 23 -40.81 2.62 -30.65
C LYS A 23 -40.70 1.12 -30.99
N ARG A 24 -40.25 0.32 -30.01
CA ARG A 24 -40.17 -1.15 -30.12
C ARG A 24 -41.56 -1.79 -30.22
N ARG A 25 -42.56 -1.35 -29.44
CA ARG A 25 -43.97 -1.78 -29.55
C ARG A 25 -44.60 -1.38 -30.87
N ARG A 26 -44.34 -0.17 -31.37
CA ARG A 26 -44.86 0.28 -32.68
C ARG A 26 -44.36 -0.62 -33.80
N ARG A 27 -43.05 -0.89 -33.87
CA ARG A 27 -42.49 -1.82 -34.85
C ARG A 27 -42.93 -3.27 -34.65
N MET A 28 -43.18 -3.69 -33.41
CA MET A 28 -43.74 -5.02 -33.11
C MET A 28 -45.18 -5.16 -33.65
N ASN A 29 -46.00 -4.11 -33.55
CA ASN A 29 -47.32 -4.08 -34.17
C ASN A 29 -47.22 -4.02 -35.70
N GLU A 30 -46.32 -3.22 -36.27
CA GLU A 30 -46.10 -3.14 -37.73
C GLU A 30 -45.59 -4.48 -38.30
N GLN A 31 -44.68 -5.17 -37.62
CA GLN A 31 -44.21 -6.50 -38.03
C GLN A 31 -45.30 -7.57 -37.85
N LYS A 32 -46.07 -7.52 -36.76
CA LYS A 32 -47.20 -8.43 -36.54
C LYS A 32 -48.30 -8.25 -37.58
N GLU A 33 -48.59 -7.01 -37.97
CA GLU A 33 -49.51 -6.68 -39.07
C GLU A 33 -48.97 -7.17 -40.43
N SER A 34 -47.67 -7.01 -40.69
CA SER A 34 -47.03 -7.53 -41.92
C SER A 34 -46.97 -9.07 -42.00
N LEU A 35 -46.93 -9.75 -40.86
CA LEU A 35 -46.98 -11.22 -40.75
C LEU A 35 -48.41 -11.77 -40.87
N GLN A 36 -49.43 -10.96 -40.60
CA GLN A 36 -50.85 -11.33 -40.71
C GLN A 36 -51.43 -11.10 -42.11
N SER A 37 -50.76 -10.34 -42.98
CA SER A 37 -51.30 -9.91 -44.28
C SER A 37 -50.66 -10.59 -45.51
N GLY A 38 -49.99 -11.74 -45.39
CA GLY A 38 -49.38 -12.46 -46.52
C GLY A 38 -49.68 -13.96 -46.50
N PRO A 39 -49.96 -14.60 -47.65
CA PRO A 39 -50.24 -16.03 -47.69
C PRO A 39 -48.95 -16.82 -47.40
N GLU A 40 -49.05 -17.72 -46.42
CA GLU A 40 -48.15 -18.83 -46.09
C GLU A 40 -46.73 -18.77 -46.70
N LYS A 41 -45.76 -18.17 -45.99
CA LYS A 41 -44.33 -18.45 -46.26
C LYS A 41 -43.51 -18.49 -44.98
N SER A 42 -42.85 -19.64 -44.80
CA SER A 42 -41.57 -19.90 -44.14
C SER A 42 -41.24 -19.03 -42.92
N ALA A 43 -41.19 -19.65 -41.74
CA ALA A 43 -40.62 -19.05 -40.53
C ALA A 43 -39.28 -18.38 -40.85
N GLN A 44 -39.30 -17.04 -40.98
CA GLN A 44 -38.08 -16.26 -41.13
C GLN A 44 -37.29 -16.43 -39.84
N ILE A 45 -36.21 -17.21 -39.91
CA ILE A 45 -35.28 -17.37 -38.80
C ILE A 45 -34.59 -16.02 -38.64
N LEU A 46 -35.03 -15.25 -37.64
CA LEU A 46 -34.43 -13.98 -37.26
C LEU A 46 -32.91 -14.17 -37.09
N SER A 47 -32.13 -13.24 -37.64
CA SER A 47 -30.68 -13.25 -37.46
C SER A 47 -30.33 -13.07 -35.98
N ARG A 48 -29.14 -13.55 -35.57
CA ARG A 48 -28.68 -13.43 -34.17
C ARG A 48 -28.66 -11.98 -33.67
N ALA A 49 -28.43 -11.02 -34.57
CA ALA A 49 -28.48 -9.57 -34.30
C ALA A 49 -29.91 -9.06 -34.09
N GLU A 50 -30.88 -9.57 -34.86
CA GLU A 50 -32.30 -9.24 -34.68
C GLU A 50 -32.83 -9.85 -33.38
N ILE A 51 -32.49 -11.11 -33.07
CA ILE A 51 -32.85 -11.76 -31.79
C ILE A 51 -32.31 -10.96 -30.60
N ALA A 52 -31.06 -10.49 -30.66
CA ALA A 52 -30.46 -9.67 -29.61
C ALA A 52 -31.21 -8.34 -29.38
N TRP A 53 -31.83 -7.79 -30.42
CA TRP A 53 -32.69 -6.59 -30.32
C TRP A 53 -34.00 -6.87 -29.57
N PHE A 54 -34.46 -8.13 -29.58
CA PHE A 54 -35.66 -8.58 -28.90
C PHE A 54 -35.40 -9.17 -27.51
N THR A 55 -34.15 -9.43 -27.12
CA THR A 55 -33.81 -9.88 -25.76
C THR A 55 -33.66 -8.68 -24.82
N ASN A 56 -34.24 -8.78 -23.62
CA ASN A 56 -33.96 -7.82 -22.56
C ASN A 56 -32.47 -7.88 -22.20
N SER A 57 -31.88 -6.71 -21.96
CA SER A 57 -30.51 -6.63 -21.44
C SER A 57 -30.40 -7.31 -20.07
N LEU A 58 -29.19 -7.71 -19.69
CA LEU A 58 -28.91 -8.33 -18.40
C LEU A 58 -29.47 -7.50 -17.23
N LYS A 59 -29.18 -6.20 -17.18
CA LYS A 59 -29.73 -5.29 -16.15
C LYS A 59 -31.26 -5.28 -16.12
N GLN A 60 -31.92 -5.32 -17.28
CA GLN A 60 -33.37 -5.31 -17.37
C GLN A 60 -33.96 -6.61 -16.83
N ASN A 61 -33.35 -7.76 -17.12
CA ASN A 61 -33.80 -9.04 -16.57
C ASN A 61 -33.67 -9.06 -15.05
N ILE A 62 -32.53 -8.66 -14.51
CA ILE A 62 -32.28 -8.60 -13.06
C ILE A 62 -33.27 -7.65 -12.37
N CYS A 63 -33.48 -6.45 -12.92
CA CYS A 63 -34.45 -5.50 -12.40
C CYS A 63 -35.88 -6.07 -12.39
N VAL A 64 -36.31 -6.72 -13.48
CA VAL A 64 -37.65 -7.31 -13.59
C VAL A 64 -37.81 -8.48 -12.62
N GLU A 65 -36.82 -9.36 -12.50
CA GLU A 65 -36.84 -10.48 -11.56
C GLU A 65 -36.92 -10.01 -10.12
N THR A 66 -36.10 -9.02 -9.73
CA THR A 66 -36.10 -8.44 -8.38
C THR A 66 -37.47 -7.85 -8.01
N LEU A 67 -38.13 -7.17 -8.95
CA LEU A 67 -39.48 -6.66 -8.77
C LEU A 67 -40.55 -7.76 -8.73
N ARG A 68 -40.41 -8.82 -9.53
CA ARG A 68 -41.33 -9.98 -9.50
C ARG A 68 -41.26 -10.74 -8.18
N GLU A 69 -40.09 -10.81 -7.56
CA GLU A 69 -39.90 -11.34 -6.20
C GLU A 69 -40.45 -10.40 -5.11
N GLY A 70 -40.90 -9.19 -5.48
CA GLY A 70 -41.45 -8.20 -4.57
C GLY A 70 -40.38 -7.37 -3.82
N ASN A 71 -39.10 -7.46 -4.20
CA ASN A 71 -37.98 -6.81 -3.50
C ASN A 71 -37.73 -5.40 -4.06
N HIS A 72 -38.60 -4.45 -3.71
CA HIS A 72 -38.59 -3.10 -4.27
C HIS A 72 -37.44 -2.23 -3.76
N ARG A 73 -36.94 -2.48 -2.54
CA ARG A 73 -35.79 -1.74 -1.99
C ARG A 73 -34.49 -2.22 -2.63
N SER A 74 -34.32 -3.53 -2.77
CA SER A 74 -33.21 -4.14 -3.50
C SER A 74 -33.18 -3.65 -4.95
N PHE A 75 -34.33 -3.59 -5.62
CA PHE A 75 -34.43 -3.00 -6.96
C PHE A 75 -33.93 -1.54 -6.98
N SER A 76 -34.39 -0.72 -6.04
CA SER A 76 -34.02 0.71 -5.99
C SER A 76 -32.53 0.90 -5.73
N GLU A 77 -31.94 0.08 -4.86
CA GLU A 77 -30.50 0.12 -4.54
C GLU A 77 -29.65 -0.35 -5.72
N ILE A 78 -30.00 -1.46 -6.39
CA ILE A 78 -29.31 -1.91 -7.61
C ILE A 78 -29.38 -0.84 -8.70
N PHE A 79 -30.55 -0.26 -8.90
CA PHE A 79 -30.75 0.80 -9.89
C PHE A 79 -29.86 2.02 -9.59
N PHE A 80 -29.83 2.46 -8.33
CA PHE A 80 -28.98 3.56 -7.89
C PHE A 80 -27.48 3.29 -8.11
N LEU A 81 -27.01 2.08 -7.81
CA LEU A 81 -25.61 1.69 -8.01
C LEU A 81 -25.23 1.67 -9.49
N LEU A 82 -26.11 1.13 -10.35
CA LEU A 82 -25.94 1.14 -11.81
C LEU A 82 -25.88 2.56 -12.37
N GLN A 83 -26.74 3.46 -11.88
CA GLN A 83 -26.72 4.85 -12.32
C GLN A 83 -25.44 5.56 -11.85
N SER A 84 -25.04 5.35 -10.60
CA SER A 84 -23.82 5.96 -10.04
C SER A 84 -22.55 5.50 -10.77
N ASP A 85 -22.52 4.24 -11.20
CA ASP A 85 -21.47 3.66 -12.02
C ASP A 85 -21.39 4.34 -13.41
N GLN A 86 -22.54 4.57 -14.06
CA GLN A 86 -22.60 5.33 -15.32
C GLN A 86 -22.15 6.78 -15.16
N ASP A 87 -22.61 7.46 -14.11
CA ASP A 87 -22.25 8.85 -13.82
C ASP A 87 -20.74 9.02 -13.57
N ARG A 88 -20.13 8.09 -12.84
CA ARG A 88 -18.67 8.06 -12.65
C ARG A 88 -17.91 7.83 -13.95
N ARG A 89 -18.36 6.92 -14.81
CA ARG A 89 -17.73 6.73 -16.14
C ARG A 89 -17.86 7.95 -17.02
N ALA A 90 -19.01 8.63 -16.97
CA ALA A 90 -19.22 9.87 -17.70
C ALA A 90 -18.27 10.98 -17.22
N ALA A 91 -18.07 11.10 -15.90
CA ALA A 91 -17.17 12.08 -15.29
C ALA A 91 -15.67 11.76 -15.43
N ALA A 92 -15.30 10.49 -15.61
CA ALA A 92 -13.91 10.08 -15.71
C ALA A 92 -13.24 10.51 -17.03
N GLU A 93 -11.93 10.76 -17.01
CA GLU A 93 -11.17 11.16 -18.19
C GLU A 93 -11.17 10.08 -19.29
N PRO A 94 -11.16 10.47 -20.59
CA PRO A 94 -11.00 9.53 -21.69
C PRO A 94 -9.71 8.70 -21.54
N GLY A 95 -9.82 7.37 -21.56
CA GLY A 95 -8.68 6.46 -21.40
C GLY A 95 -8.31 6.10 -19.95
N SER A 96 -9.01 6.64 -18.96
CA SER A 96 -8.87 6.22 -17.56
C SER A 96 -9.30 4.76 -17.35
N ALA A 97 -8.72 4.09 -16.34
CA ALA A 97 -9.03 2.71 -16.00
C ALA A 97 -10.54 2.45 -15.83
N VAL A 98 -11.27 3.42 -15.27
CA VAL A 98 -12.72 3.35 -15.03
C VAL A 98 -13.52 3.26 -16.35
N ARG A 99 -13.04 3.88 -17.43
CA ARG A 99 -13.66 3.79 -18.77
C ARG A 99 -13.23 2.56 -19.57
N LEU A 100 -12.03 2.03 -19.28
CA LEU A 100 -11.54 0.79 -19.90
C LEU A 100 -12.18 -0.46 -19.30
N GLN A 101 -12.64 -0.36 -18.05
CA GLN A 101 -13.36 -1.42 -17.37
C GLN A 101 -14.72 -1.71 -18.04
N THR A 102 -15.10 -2.99 -18.08
CA THR A 102 -16.45 -3.38 -18.50
C THR A 102 -17.51 -2.74 -17.59
N PRO A 103 -18.59 -2.18 -18.15
CA PRO A 103 -19.67 -1.60 -17.37
C PRO A 103 -20.29 -2.56 -16.35
N LEU A 104 -20.69 -2.06 -15.18
CA LEU A 104 -21.31 -2.90 -14.15
C LEU A 104 -22.62 -3.54 -14.67
N ASP A 105 -23.32 -2.87 -15.60
CA ASP A 105 -24.53 -3.42 -16.23
C ASP A 105 -24.29 -4.58 -17.21
N GLU A 106 -23.04 -4.84 -17.58
CA GLU A 106 -22.61 -5.95 -18.43
C GLU A 106 -21.92 -7.08 -17.63
N GLN A 107 -21.58 -6.84 -16.36
CA GLN A 107 -20.92 -7.80 -15.48
C GLN A 107 -21.93 -8.75 -14.81
N ARG A 108 -22.24 -9.85 -15.49
CA ARG A 108 -23.23 -10.86 -15.05
C ARG A 108 -23.06 -11.33 -13.62
N ASP A 109 -21.86 -11.76 -13.26
CA ASP A 109 -21.63 -12.38 -11.96
C ASP A 109 -21.85 -11.38 -10.83
N LYS A 110 -21.32 -10.15 -10.99
CA LYS A 110 -21.48 -9.10 -9.98
C LYS A 110 -22.95 -8.70 -9.79
N LEU A 111 -23.71 -8.54 -10.88
CA LEU A 111 -25.12 -8.19 -10.80
C LEU A 111 -25.97 -9.30 -10.20
N GLU A 112 -25.71 -10.56 -10.54
CA GLU A 112 -26.46 -11.68 -9.97
C GLU A 112 -26.14 -11.87 -8.48
N THR A 113 -24.88 -11.73 -8.09
CA THR A 113 -24.49 -11.72 -6.67
C THR A 113 -25.16 -10.56 -5.92
N MET A 114 -25.14 -9.34 -6.46
CA MET A 114 -25.85 -8.20 -5.88
C MET A 114 -27.33 -8.49 -5.69
N ARG A 115 -28.00 -8.99 -6.74
CA ARG A 115 -29.42 -9.34 -6.71
C ARG A 115 -29.73 -10.33 -5.59
N GLN A 116 -28.99 -11.43 -5.53
CA GLN A 116 -29.23 -12.49 -4.55
C GLN A 116 -29.07 -12.01 -3.11
N HIS A 117 -27.96 -11.34 -2.80
CA HIS A 117 -27.68 -10.90 -1.44
C HIS A 117 -28.54 -9.72 -1.01
N LEU A 118 -28.87 -8.79 -1.91
CA LEU A 118 -29.81 -7.70 -1.60
C LEU A 118 -31.23 -8.23 -1.39
N SER A 119 -31.71 -9.16 -2.23
CA SER A 119 -33.01 -9.83 -2.01
C SER A 119 -33.05 -10.52 -0.64
N ARG A 120 -31.99 -11.23 -0.24
CA ARG A 120 -31.89 -11.84 1.10
C ARG A 120 -31.84 -10.80 2.21
N ALA A 121 -31.14 -9.69 2.01
CA ALA A 121 -31.08 -8.59 2.96
C ALA A 121 -32.46 -7.94 3.16
N GLU A 122 -33.20 -7.65 2.08
CA GLU A 122 -34.56 -7.09 2.18
C GLU A 122 -35.53 -8.06 2.87
N GLN A 123 -35.42 -9.36 2.60
CA GLN A 123 -36.21 -10.37 3.30
C GLN A 123 -35.87 -10.41 4.80
N ALA A 124 -34.59 -10.37 5.17
CA ALA A 124 -34.16 -10.32 6.57
C ALA A 124 -34.63 -9.03 7.27
N GLU A 125 -34.64 -7.91 6.55
CA GLU A 125 -35.16 -6.63 7.04
C GLU A 125 -36.67 -6.72 7.36
N ARG A 126 -37.45 -7.39 6.51
CA ARG A 126 -38.90 -7.63 6.77
C ARG A 126 -39.15 -8.47 8.01
N ILE A 127 -38.23 -9.39 8.32
CA ILE A 127 -38.28 -10.24 9.52
C ILE A 127 -37.77 -9.48 10.76
N GLY A 128 -37.14 -8.32 10.59
CA GLY A 128 -36.53 -7.53 11.66
C GLY A 128 -35.16 -8.04 12.11
N SER A 129 -34.53 -8.95 11.36
CA SER A 129 -33.22 -9.52 11.67
C SER A 129 -32.08 -8.68 11.09
N TRP A 130 -31.72 -7.61 11.79
CA TRP A 130 -30.70 -6.68 11.33
C TRP A 130 -29.29 -7.27 11.25
N THR A 131 -28.97 -8.25 12.11
CA THR A 131 -27.68 -8.97 12.03
C THR A 131 -27.55 -9.69 10.68
N ALA A 132 -28.60 -10.38 10.24
CA ALA A 132 -28.63 -11.06 8.96
C ALA A 132 -28.57 -10.08 7.78
N VAL A 133 -29.21 -8.90 7.89
CA VAL A 133 -29.05 -7.81 6.91
C VAL A 133 -27.57 -7.40 6.79
N CYS A 134 -26.93 -7.17 7.93
CA CYS A 134 -25.52 -6.79 7.98
C CYS A 134 -24.59 -7.89 7.46
N ASP A 135 -24.90 -9.17 7.68
CA ASP A 135 -24.13 -10.29 7.11
C ASP A 135 -24.18 -10.28 5.57
N GLN A 136 -25.38 -10.11 4.98
CA GLN A 136 -25.50 -10.05 3.52
C GLN A 136 -24.79 -8.83 2.93
N ARG A 137 -24.86 -7.68 3.61
CA ARG A 137 -24.19 -6.44 3.17
C ARG A 137 -22.67 -6.51 3.34
N LEU A 138 -22.19 -7.09 4.44
CA LEU A 138 -20.77 -7.34 4.65
C LEU A 138 -20.21 -8.26 3.55
N PHE A 139 -20.94 -9.32 3.21
CA PHE A 139 -20.55 -10.21 2.12
C PHE A 139 -20.39 -9.45 0.80
N LEU A 140 -21.36 -8.61 0.43
CA LEU A 140 -21.26 -7.79 -0.76
C LEU A 140 -20.07 -6.83 -0.70
N GLY A 141 -19.85 -6.16 0.43
CA GLY A 141 -18.69 -5.29 0.61
C GLY A 141 -17.35 -6.01 0.40
N LEU A 142 -17.21 -7.22 0.94
CA LEU A 142 -16.01 -8.05 0.77
C LEU A 142 -15.88 -8.65 -0.64
N TYR A 143 -16.99 -8.93 -1.32
CA TYR A 143 -17.02 -9.45 -2.69
C TYR A 143 -16.45 -8.44 -3.70
N PHE A 144 -16.80 -7.15 -3.55
CA PHE A 144 -16.29 -6.06 -4.39
C PHE A 144 -14.90 -5.59 -3.95
N SER A 145 -13.92 -6.49 -3.94
CA SER A 145 -12.55 -6.20 -3.48
C SER A 145 -11.61 -5.66 -4.55
N ALA A 146 -12.03 -5.65 -5.82
CA ALA A 146 -11.21 -5.11 -6.91
C ALA A 146 -11.01 -3.59 -6.75
N PRO A 147 -9.83 -3.03 -7.11
CA PRO A 147 -9.54 -1.61 -7.00
C PRO A 147 -10.58 -0.69 -7.66
N GLU A 148 -11.18 -1.14 -8.76
CA GLU A 148 -12.21 -0.40 -9.50
C GLU A 148 -13.57 -0.38 -8.78
N ASP A 149 -13.83 -1.37 -7.93
CA ASP A 149 -15.12 -1.57 -7.26
C ASP A 149 -15.12 -1.07 -5.82
N LEU A 150 -14.02 -0.47 -5.34
CA LEU A 150 -13.87 -0.03 -3.94
C LEU A 150 -15.00 0.93 -3.51
N TRP A 151 -15.55 1.71 -4.44
CA TRP A 151 -16.69 2.56 -4.15
C TRP A 151 -17.98 1.77 -3.85
N VAL A 152 -18.18 0.63 -4.52
CA VAL A 152 -19.32 -0.28 -4.28
C VAL A 152 -19.14 -0.93 -2.92
N SER A 153 -17.92 -1.36 -2.64
CA SER A 153 -17.53 -1.92 -1.35
C SER A 153 -17.82 -0.95 -0.21
N LEU A 154 -17.36 0.30 -0.33
CA LEU A 154 -17.64 1.37 0.64
C LEU A 154 -19.14 1.62 0.81
N HIS A 155 -19.93 1.65 -0.27
CA HIS A 155 -21.39 1.79 -0.19
C HIS A 155 -22.00 0.71 0.70
N PHE A 156 -21.65 -0.56 0.48
CA PHE A 156 -22.18 -1.66 1.28
C PHE A 156 -21.67 -1.65 2.73
N PHE A 157 -20.41 -1.27 2.97
CA PHE A 157 -19.90 -1.14 4.33
C PHE A 157 -20.58 -0.02 5.11
N HIS A 158 -20.84 1.14 4.50
CA HIS A 158 -21.63 2.22 5.13
C HIS A 158 -23.05 1.76 5.45
N SER A 159 -23.68 1.09 4.48
CA SER A 159 -25.01 0.52 4.61
C SER A 159 -25.09 -0.56 5.71
N CYS A 160 -23.99 -1.26 5.98
CA CYS A 160 -23.85 -2.22 7.07
C CYS A 160 -23.57 -1.55 8.43
N ALA A 161 -22.78 -0.48 8.43
CA ALA A 161 -22.36 0.27 9.61
C ALA A 161 -23.34 1.39 10.02
N ASP A 162 -24.50 1.50 9.38
CA ASP A 162 -25.55 2.44 9.76
C ASP A 162 -26.00 2.18 11.21
N ARG A 163 -25.86 3.18 12.07
CA ARG A 163 -26.20 3.06 13.50
C ARG A 163 -27.70 2.97 13.75
N GLU A 164 -28.52 3.53 12.87
CA GLU A 164 -29.97 3.54 13.03
C GLU A 164 -30.57 2.15 12.78
N LYS A 165 -29.91 1.32 11.96
CA LYS A 165 -30.43 0.05 11.45
C LYS A 165 -29.57 -1.16 11.82
N GLY A 166 -28.25 -1.07 11.67
CA GLY A 166 -27.32 -2.21 11.78
C GLY A 166 -26.67 -2.44 13.16
N GLY A 167 -26.76 -1.45 14.07
CA GLY A 167 -26.34 -1.57 15.48
C GLY A 167 -24.87 -1.98 15.73
N ARG A 168 -24.58 -2.41 16.97
CA ARG A 168 -23.27 -2.91 17.46
C ARG A 168 -23.04 -4.39 17.12
N SER A 169 -23.54 -4.84 15.98
CA SER A 169 -23.41 -6.25 15.56
C SER A 169 -21.99 -6.58 15.11
N ARG A 170 -21.61 -7.87 15.15
CA ARG A 170 -20.34 -8.37 14.61
C ARG A 170 -20.09 -7.89 13.17
N PRO A 171 -21.05 -8.03 12.22
CA PRO A 171 -20.77 -7.69 10.82
C PRO A 171 -20.69 -6.18 10.59
N ALA A 172 -21.45 -5.38 11.34
CA ALA A 172 -21.33 -3.93 11.31
C ALA A 172 -19.98 -3.44 11.87
N THR A 173 -19.45 -4.11 12.90
CA THR A 173 -18.13 -3.82 13.45
C THR A 173 -17.02 -4.20 12.47
N GLU A 174 -17.15 -5.36 11.81
CA GLU A 174 -16.22 -5.81 10.76
C GLU A 174 -16.22 -4.87 9.54
N ALA A 175 -17.40 -4.41 9.12
CA ALA A 175 -17.52 -3.40 8.06
C ALA A 175 -16.79 -2.09 8.42
N ARG A 176 -16.84 -1.65 9.69
CA ARG A 176 -16.09 -0.47 10.16
C ARG A 176 -14.58 -0.66 10.10
N ALA A 177 -14.09 -1.85 10.44
CA ALA A 177 -12.68 -2.19 10.28
C ALA A 177 -12.25 -2.10 8.80
N CYS A 178 -13.05 -2.69 7.90
CA CYS A 178 -12.79 -2.62 6.46
C CYS A 178 -12.82 -1.19 5.92
N MET A 179 -13.79 -0.36 6.34
CA MET A 179 -13.82 1.06 5.95
C MET A 179 -12.60 1.83 6.43
N ALA A 180 -12.14 1.59 7.67
CA ALA A 180 -10.94 2.25 8.18
C ALA A 180 -9.70 1.95 7.33
N GLU A 181 -9.54 0.70 6.90
CA GLU A 181 -8.44 0.28 6.00
C GLU A 181 -8.57 0.91 4.61
N LEU A 182 -9.77 0.92 4.02
CA LEU A 182 -10.00 1.52 2.70
C LEU A 182 -9.77 3.03 2.71
N TYR A 183 -10.27 3.75 3.71
CA TYR A 183 -10.04 5.19 3.84
C TYR A 183 -8.57 5.52 4.09
N LEU A 184 -7.85 4.67 4.82
CA LEU A 184 -6.40 4.79 4.98
C LEU A 184 -5.67 4.67 3.63
N GLN A 185 -6.09 3.74 2.77
CA GLN A 185 -5.53 3.57 1.42
C GLN A 185 -5.84 4.77 0.51
N GLN A 186 -7.05 5.34 0.59
CA GLN A 186 -7.46 6.52 -0.17
C GLN A 186 -6.83 7.83 0.33
N GLY A 187 -6.31 7.85 1.56
CA GLY A 187 -5.75 9.04 2.19
C GLY A 187 -6.76 9.92 2.93
N GLU A 188 -8.00 9.47 3.10
CA GLU A 188 -9.04 10.16 3.87
C GLU A 188 -8.89 9.86 5.38
N LEU A 189 -7.82 10.41 5.97
CA LEU A 189 -7.34 10.03 7.30
C LEU A 189 -8.35 10.30 8.42
N ASP A 190 -9.14 11.38 8.35
CA ASP A 190 -10.14 11.70 9.36
C ASP A 190 -11.30 10.69 9.38
N GLN A 191 -11.77 10.28 8.20
CA GLN A 191 -12.80 9.25 8.10
C GLN A 191 -12.27 7.89 8.55
N ALA A 192 -11.04 7.54 8.14
CA ALA A 192 -10.36 6.34 8.59
C ALA A 192 -10.27 6.27 10.12
N ARG A 193 -9.84 7.36 10.76
CA ARG A 193 -9.72 7.47 12.23
C ARG A 193 -11.07 7.27 12.91
N GLN A 194 -12.11 7.96 12.45
CA GLN A 194 -13.44 7.85 13.02
C GLN A 194 -13.98 6.41 12.95
N GLN A 195 -13.85 5.74 11.80
CA GLN A 195 -14.31 4.35 11.66
C GLN A 195 -13.52 3.40 12.55
N ALA A 196 -12.20 3.54 12.63
CA ALA A 196 -11.36 2.73 13.50
C ALA A 196 -11.68 2.95 14.99
N GLU A 197 -11.88 4.20 15.45
CA GLU A 197 -12.24 4.51 16.84
C GLU A 197 -13.57 3.85 17.23
N LEU A 198 -14.55 3.88 16.33
CA LEU A 198 -15.85 3.24 16.55
C LEU A 198 -15.75 1.72 16.55
N CYS A 199 -14.94 1.17 15.66
CA CYS A 199 -14.69 -0.27 15.60
C CYS A 199 -14.07 -0.77 16.91
N ILE A 200 -13.06 -0.07 17.45
CA ILE A 200 -12.41 -0.44 18.71
C ILE A 200 -13.43 -0.46 19.85
N LYS A 201 -14.19 0.64 20.04
CA LYS A 201 -15.20 0.74 21.11
C LYS A 201 -16.22 -0.40 21.05
N GLN A 202 -16.73 -0.70 19.86
CA GLN A 202 -17.74 -1.75 19.68
C GLN A 202 -17.17 -3.17 19.83
N ALA A 203 -15.94 -3.38 19.39
CA ALA A 203 -15.26 -4.66 19.53
C ALA A 203 -14.86 -4.94 20.99
N GLU A 204 -14.57 -3.90 21.79
CA GLU A 204 -14.34 -4.02 23.24
C GLU A 204 -15.61 -4.41 23.99
N ASP A 205 -16.74 -3.80 23.67
CA ASP A 205 -18.04 -4.14 24.27
C ASP A 205 -18.50 -5.57 23.91
N GLY A 206 -18.24 -6.00 22.67
CA GLY A 206 -18.82 -7.23 22.12
C GLY A 206 -17.91 -8.45 22.08
N GLY A 207 -16.59 -8.29 22.28
CA GLY A 207 -15.64 -9.41 22.20
C GLY A 207 -15.59 -10.07 20.81
N TRP A 208 -15.89 -9.31 19.76
CA TRP A 208 -16.13 -9.86 18.42
C TRP A 208 -14.84 -10.37 17.75
N LEU A 209 -14.93 -11.54 17.12
CA LEU A 209 -13.89 -12.11 16.27
C LEU A 209 -14.20 -11.85 14.79
N ALA A 210 -13.16 -11.57 14.02
CA ALA A 210 -13.20 -11.53 12.56
C ALA A 210 -13.36 -12.94 11.98
N LEU A 211 -13.63 -13.04 10.67
CA LEU A 211 -13.78 -14.34 9.99
C LEU A 211 -12.54 -15.25 10.11
N ASN A 212 -11.35 -14.67 10.27
CA ASN A 212 -10.10 -15.39 10.47
C ASN A 212 -9.83 -15.80 11.93
N GLY A 213 -10.79 -15.60 12.83
CA GLY A 213 -10.67 -15.92 14.25
C GLY A 213 -9.88 -14.90 15.09
N ARG A 214 -9.29 -13.86 14.47
CA ARG A 214 -8.60 -12.79 15.22
C ARG A 214 -9.62 -11.81 15.81
N PRO A 215 -9.41 -11.29 17.04
CA PRO A 215 -10.29 -10.27 17.60
C PRO A 215 -10.32 -9.00 16.74
N LEU A 216 -11.52 -8.50 16.44
CA LEU A 216 -11.71 -7.28 15.63
C LEU A 216 -11.07 -6.06 16.28
N ARG A 217 -11.00 -6.01 17.62
CA ARG A 217 -10.32 -4.94 18.35
C ARG A 217 -8.84 -4.86 17.99
N LEU A 218 -8.16 -6.01 17.85
CA LEU A 218 -6.73 -6.04 17.52
C LEU A 218 -6.53 -5.53 16.10
N ARG A 219 -7.30 -6.04 15.13
CA ARG A 219 -7.29 -5.55 13.73
C ARG A 219 -7.53 -4.05 13.63
N ALA A 220 -8.52 -3.53 14.37
CA ALA A 220 -8.82 -2.10 14.38
C ALA A 220 -7.69 -1.26 15.00
N ARG A 221 -7.01 -1.76 16.04
CA ARG A 221 -5.83 -1.13 16.63
C ARG A 221 -4.64 -1.12 15.67
N GLN A 222 -4.43 -2.20 14.91
CA GLN A 222 -3.43 -2.24 13.83
C GLN A 222 -3.69 -1.14 12.80
N ALA A 223 -4.92 -1.04 12.30
CA ALA A 223 -5.31 0.02 11.37
C ALA A 223 -5.14 1.42 11.99
N MET A 224 -5.52 1.59 13.27
CA MET A 224 -5.35 2.85 14.00
C MET A 224 -3.89 3.30 14.12
N SER A 225 -2.98 2.36 14.39
CA SER A 225 -1.53 2.63 14.38
C SER A 225 -1.07 3.18 13.03
N GLY A 226 -1.51 2.55 11.93
CA GLY A 226 -1.26 3.02 10.57
C GLY A 226 -1.84 4.41 10.29
N ILE A 227 -3.05 4.69 10.75
CA ILE A 227 -3.72 5.99 10.60
C ILE A 227 -2.94 7.10 11.33
N TYR A 228 -2.57 6.89 12.59
CA TYR A 228 -1.76 7.86 13.34
C TYR A 228 -0.39 8.08 12.70
N SER A 229 0.21 7.00 12.19
CA SER A 229 1.45 7.07 11.42
C SER A 229 1.33 7.98 10.20
N ARG A 230 0.25 7.85 9.42
CA ARG A 230 0.02 8.69 8.23
C ARG A 230 -0.35 10.13 8.61
N LEU A 231 -1.13 10.34 9.67
CA LEU A 231 -1.44 11.67 10.20
C LEU A 231 -0.18 12.43 10.65
N ALA A 232 0.85 11.72 11.11
CA ALA A 232 2.12 12.31 11.50
C ALA A 232 2.98 12.77 10.30
N ASP A 233 2.72 12.30 9.07
CA ASP A 233 3.53 12.66 7.90
C ASP A 233 3.49 14.17 7.60
N ALA A 234 2.30 14.78 7.70
CA ALA A 234 2.12 16.21 7.47
C ALA A 234 2.91 17.11 8.45
N PRO A 235 2.79 16.94 9.80
CA PRO A 235 3.61 17.72 10.73
C PRO A 235 5.10 17.40 10.64
N LEU A 236 5.50 16.17 10.32
CA LEU A 236 6.91 15.84 10.07
C LEU A 236 7.49 16.62 8.89
N ASN A 237 6.75 16.71 7.78
CA ASN A 237 7.17 17.46 6.60
C ASN A 237 7.19 18.97 6.87
N ALA A 238 6.35 19.47 7.78
CA ALA A 238 6.35 20.86 8.22
C ALA A 238 7.44 21.17 9.27
N GLY A 239 8.18 20.17 9.77
CA GLY A 239 9.16 20.32 10.85
C GLY A 239 8.55 20.51 12.25
N ASP A 240 7.23 20.32 12.40
CA ASP A 240 6.56 20.38 13.71
C ASP A 240 6.67 19.02 14.43
N TYR A 241 7.86 18.76 14.96
CA TYR A 241 8.16 17.52 15.66
C TYR A 241 7.29 17.30 16.90
N SER A 242 6.85 18.37 17.56
CA SER A 242 6.02 18.30 18.76
C SER A 242 4.70 17.58 18.47
N LYS A 243 3.96 18.04 17.46
CA LYS A 243 2.69 17.43 17.04
C LYS A 243 2.92 16.04 16.46
N ALA A 244 3.96 15.86 15.63
CA ALA A 244 4.29 14.56 15.07
C ALA A 244 4.52 13.50 16.16
N LEU A 245 5.31 13.82 17.19
CA LEU A 245 5.56 12.92 18.32
C LEU A 245 4.27 12.59 19.08
N THR A 246 3.37 13.56 19.32
CA THR A 246 2.10 13.25 19.99
C THR A 246 1.23 12.27 19.22
N LEU A 247 1.22 12.35 17.88
CA LEU A 247 0.47 11.44 17.02
C LEU A 247 1.15 10.07 16.97
N LEU A 248 2.47 10.02 16.79
CA LEU A 248 3.22 8.77 16.74
C LEU A 248 3.17 8.01 18.07
N HIS A 249 3.15 8.70 19.22
CA HIS A 249 2.93 8.06 20.53
C HIS A 249 1.57 7.40 20.63
N LYS A 250 0.50 8.06 20.17
CA LYS A 250 -0.83 7.43 20.07
C LYS A 250 -0.79 6.21 19.15
N GLY A 251 -0.11 6.32 18.01
CA GLY A 251 0.10 5.19 17.09
C GLY A 251 0.84 4.02 17.75
N TYR A 252 1.90 4.30 18.50
CA TYR A 252 2.68 3.30 19.23
C TYR A 252 1.86 2.58 20.31
N ILE A 253 1.04 3.30 21.07
CA ILE A 253 0.11 2.67 22.04
C ILE A 253 -0.86 1.73 21.33
N MET A 254 -1.40 2.13 20.16
CA MET A 254 -2.27 1.25 19.37
C MET A 254 -1.51 0.05 18.81
N ALA A 255 -0.24 0.21 18.44
CA ALA A 255 0.62 -0.87 17.97
C ALA A 255 0.88 -1.91 19.08
N THR A 256 1.26 -1.46 20.29
CA THR A 256 1.50 -2.36 21.44
C THR A 256 0.22 -3.10 21.84
N GLU A 257 -0.91 -2.40 21.90
CA GLU A 257 -2.22 -2.98 22.22
C GLU A 257 -2.81 -3.86 21.11
N SER A 258 -2.22 -3.83 19.91
CA SER A 258 -2.60 -4.74 18.81
C SER A 258 -2.00 -6.13 18.94
N GLU A 259 -1.05 -6.31 19.87
CA GLU A 259 -0.28 -7.54 20.10
C GLU A 259 0.53 -8.01 18.88
N ASP A 260 0.64 -7.18 17.85
CA ASP A 260 1.44 -7.42 16.66
C ASP A 260 2.83 -6.83 16.84
N LYS A 261 3.79 -7.69 17.16
CA LYS A 261 5.18 -7.30 17.40
C LYS A 261 5.82 -6.65 16.19
N HIS A 262 5.45 -7.01 14.96
CA HIS A 262 6.01 -6.37 13.78
C HIS A 262 5.56 -4.90 13.71
N ILE A 263 4.27 -4.64 13.88
CA ILE A 263 3.71 -3.27 13.88
C ILE A 263 4.25 -2.46 15.07
N GLU A 264 4.43 -3.08 16.23
CA GLU A 264 5.06 -2.45 17.40
C GLU A 264 6.50 -2.01 17.10
N GLY A 265 7.29 -2.87 16.44
CA GLY A 265 8.65 -2.58 16.01
C GLY A 265 8.70 -1.42 15.01
N GLU A 266 7.82 -1.42 14.00
CA GLU A 266 7.73 -0.33 13.03
C GLU A 266 7.33 1.01 13.67
N ALA A 267 6.34 1.00 14.56
CA ALA A 267 5.90 2.21 15.26
C ALA A 267 7.00 2.77 16.17
N SER A 268 7.70 1.90 16.90
CA SER A 268 8.88 2.27 17.71
C SER A 268 9.99 2.87 16.83
N TYR A 269 10.23 2.29 15.65
CA TYR A 269 11.25 2.78 14.72
C TYR A 269 10.93 4.18 14.21
N ARG A 270 9.67 4.43 13.86
CA ARG A 270 9.21 5.77 13.44
C ARG A 270 9.32 6.81 14.55
N LEU A 271 9.01 6.44 15.80
CA LEU A 271 9.25 7.31 16.96
C LEU A 271 10.73 7.63 17.12
N GLY A 272 11.60 6.62 17.09
CA GLY A 272 13.05 6.80 17.18
C GLY A 272 13.59 7.76 16.12
N LEU A 273 13.20 7.57 14.86
CA LEU A 273 13.58 8.49 13.77
C LEU A 273 13.09 9.92 14.00
N THR A 274 11.90 10.09 14.58
CA THR A 274 11.33 11.41 14.83
C THR A 274 12.05 12.12 15.96
N TYR A 275 12.37 11.42 17.06
CA TYR A 275 13.19 11.94 18.15
C TYR A 275 14.60 12.31 17.67
N GLN A 276 15.21 11.46 16.83
CA GLN A 276 16.50 11.74 16.21
C GLN A 276 16.46 13.03 15.37
N ARG A 277 15.41 13.25 14.59
CA ARG A 277 15.22 14.49 13.80
C ARG A 277 14.93 15.71 14.67
N ALA A 278 14.30 15.51 15.83
CA ALA A 278 14.06 16.56 16.81
C ALA A 278 15.31 16.90 17.63
N GLY A 279 16.40 16.12 17.51
CA GLY A 279 17.67 16.31 18.23
C GLY A 279 17.74 15.62 19.59
N ASP A 280 16.69 14.91 20.00
CA ASP A 280 16.68 14.11 21.24
C ASP A 280 17.23 12.71 20.93
N HIS A 281 18.55 12.62 20.86
CA HIS A 281 19.25 11.39 20.51
C HIS A 281 19.17 10.32 21.62
N ASP A 282 19.08 10.72 22.88
CA ASP A 282 18.98 9.79 24.01
C ASP A 282 17.68 8.98 23.98
N THR A 283 16.53 9.65 23.78
CA THR A 283 15.26 8.93 23.61
C THR A 283 15.21 8.15 22.30
N ALA A 284 15.78 8.68 21.21
CA ALA A 284 15.87 7.96 19.94
C ALA A 284 16.60 6.61 20.10
N LYS A 285 17.75 6.60 20.79
CA LYS A 285 18.51 5.38 21.11
C LYS A 285 17.69 4.37 21.91
N GLN A 286 16.86 4.82 22.86
CA GLN A 286 15.97 3.93 23.62
C GLN A 286 14.97 3.24 22.68
N PHE A 287 14.30 4.00 21.80
CA PHE A 287 13.38 3.43 20.83
C PHE A 287 14.06 2.50 19.83
N PHE A 288 15.27 2.83 19.35
CA PHE A 288 16.03 1.94 18.45
C PHE A 288 16.43 0.64 19.15
N ASN A 289 16.82 0.68 20.42
CA ASN A 289 17.06 -0.54 21.20
C ASN A 289 15.80 -1.40 21.34
N THR A 290 14.63 -0.78 21.58
CA THR A 290 13.35 -1.50 21.58
C THR A 290 13.06 -2.16 20.23
N CYS A 291 13.30 -1.45 19.12
CA CYS A 291 13.16 -2.03 17.77
C CYS A 291 14.09 -3.22 17.56
N MET A 292 15.36 -3.11 17.98
CA MET A 292 16.33 -4.20 17.86
C MET A 292 15.89 -5.44 18.64
N GLN A 293 15.38 -5.26 19.85
CA GLN A 293 14.85 -6.37 20.64
C GLN A 293 13.67 -7.03 19.95
N ILE A 294 12.71 -6.24 19.47
CA ILE A 294 11.51 -6.74 18.78
C ILE A 294 11.90 -7.47 17.49
N PHE A 295 12.60 -6.82 16.57
CA PHE A 295 13.00 -7.43 15.30
C PHE A 295 13.97 -8.60 15.50
N GLY A 296 14.78 -8.59 16.56
CA GLY A 296 15.57 -9.73 16.99
C GLY A 296 14.72 -10.94 17.37
N THR A 297 13.64 -10.74 18.15
CA THR A 297 12.71 -11.84 18.48
C THR A 297 11.94 -12.36 17.28
N LEU A 298 11.65 -11.48 16.31
CA LEU A 298 10.97 -11.84 15.06
C LEU A 298 11.89 -12.48 14.02
N GLN A 299 13.20 -12.47 14.26
CA GLN A 299 14.22 -12.79 13.24
C GLN A 299 14.07 -11.94 11.97
N ASP A 300 13.56 -10.70 12.12
CA ASP A 300 13.43 -9.73 11.04
C ASP A 300 14.76 -9.02 10.82
N ALA A 301 15.52 -9.62 9.93
CA ALA A 301 16.70 -9.12 9.28
C ALA A 301 16.68 -7.63 8.90
N ASP A 302 15.64 -7.19 8.22
CA ASP A 302 15.56 -5.86 7.61
C ASP A 302 15.18 -4.82 8.65
N GLY A 303 14.26 -5.17 9.54
CA GLY A 303 13.94 -4.36 10.72
C GLY A 303 15.16 -4.16 11.63
N LEU A 304 15.96 -5.20 11.85
CA LEU A 304 17.24 -5.11 12.57
C LEU A 304 18.22 -4.18 11.85
N GLY A 305 18.46 -4.37 10.55
CA GLY A 305 19.37 -3.54 9.76
C GLY A 305 19.01 -2.06 9.82
N LYS A 306 17.73 -1.72 9.62
CA LYS A 306 17.22 -0.35 9.75
C LYS A 306 17.45 0.24 11.14
N SER A 307 17.25 -0.56 12.18
CA SER A 307 17.41 -0.14 13.58
C SER A 307 18.88 0.13 13.94
N TYR A 308 19.79 -0.76 13.55
CA TYR A 308 21.23 -0.59 13.74
C TYR A 308 21.78 0.62 12.98
N ASN A 309 21.36 0.81 11.73
CA ASN A 309 21.77 1.97 10.95
C ASN A 309 21.28 3.30 11.56
N ALA A 310 20.07 3.34 12.12
CA ALA A 310 19.54 4.54 12.77
C ALA A 310 20.21 4.82 14.13
N MET A 311 20.51 3.77 14.91
CA MET A 311 21.30 3.86 16.14
C MET A 311 22.71 4.38 15.86
N ALA A 312 23.39 3.84 14.85
CA ALA A 312 24.73 4.29 14.44
C ALA A 312 24.74 5.76 14.06
N LYS A 313 23.75 6.23 13.28
CA LYS A 313 23.60 7.67 12.95
C LYS A 313 23.46 8.55 14.19
N SER A 314 22.72 8.08 15.21
CA SER A 314 22.51 8.85 16.45
C SER A 314 23.79 8.92 17.29
N LEU A 315 24.53 7.81 17.39
CA LEU A 315 25.82 7.77 18.08
C LEU A 315 26.88 8.61 17.35
N GLU A 316 26.87 8.60 16.01
CA GLU A 316 27.77 9.41 15.20
C GLU A 316 27.52 10.92 15.40
N SER A 317 26.25 11.35 15.45
CA SER A 317 25.90 12.75 15.70
C SER A 317 26.31 13.24 17.10
N GLU A 318 26.36 12.35 18.09
CA GLU A 318 26.87 12.64 19.43
C GLU A 318 28.41 12.61 19.51
N GLY A 319 29.09 12.22 18.42
CA GLY A 319 30.54 12.04 18.39
C GLY A 319 31.05 10.75 19.04
N ASN A 320 30.15 9.82 19.40
CA ASN A 320 30.51 8.54 19.99
C ASN A 320 30.89 7.50 18.92
N ILE A 321 32.02 7.75 18.27
CA ILE A 321 32.46 6.95 17.12
C ILE A 321 32.80 5.51 17.52
N HIS A 322 33.32 5.28 18.72
CA HIS A 322 33.69 3.93 19.15
C HIS A 322 32.46 3.03 19.29
N GLU A 323 31.39 3.51 19.94
CA GLU A 323 30.13 2.78 20.05
C GLU A 323 29.45 2.62 18.68
N THR A 324 29.56 3.62 17.80
CA THR A 324 29.06 3.54 16.43
C THR A 324 29.69 2.37 15.67
N VAL A 325 31.02 2.23 15.72
CA VAL A 325 31.75 1.13 15.08
C VAL A 325 31.33 -0.22 15.66
N GLN A 326 31.26 -0.35 16.98
CA GLN A 326 30.80 -1.59 17.62
C GLN A 326 29.38 -1.98 17.23
N CYS A 327 28.50 -0.99 17.08
CA CYS A 327 27.11 -1.17 16.65
C CYS A 327 27.04 -1.72 15.21
N LEU A 328 27.82 -1.14 14.30
CA LEU A 328 27.88 -1.56 12.89
C LEU A 328 28.60 -2.90 12.69
N GLU A 329 29.63 -3.20 13.48
CA GLU A 329 30.29 -4.52 13.47
C GLU A 329 29.32 -5.63 13.90
N LYS A 330 28.54 -5.41 14.97
CA LYS A 330 27.47 -6.33 15.38
C LYS A 330 26.43 -6.52 14.27
N LEU A 331 26.03 -5.44 13.60
CA LEU A 331 25.13 -5.53 12.45
C LEU A 331 25.73 -6.38 11.33
N ALA A 332 27.00 -6.17 10.99
CA ALA A 332 27.69 -6.94 9.96
C ALA A 332 27.75 -8.43 10.30
N ASP A 333 28.00 -8.79 11.56
CA ASP A 333 28.02 -10.19 12.00
C ASP A 333 26.64 -10.85 11.96
N ILE A 334 25.60 -10.13 12.37
CA ILE A 334 24.20 -10.58 12.26
C ILE A 334 23.82 -10.75 10.79
N ALA A 335 24.16 -9.77 9.94
CA ALA A 335 23.85 -9.80 8.52
C ALA A 335 24.59 -10.96 7.82
N ARG A 336 25.85 -11.20 8.15
CA ARG A 336 26.65 -12.32 7.64
C ARG A 336 26.07 -13.67 8.05
N SER A 337 25.72 -13.85 9.33
CA SER A 337 25.19 -15.12 9.85
C SER A 337 23.81 -15.47 9.30
N ASN A 338 22.98 -14.48 8.97
CA ASN A 338 21.62 -14.67 8.45
C ASN A 338 21.52 -14.56 6.91
N GLY A 339 22.65 -14.41 6.20
CA GLY A 339 22.66 -14.32 4.73
C GLY A 339 22.10 -13.00 4.15
N LEU A 340 22.07 -11.94 4.95
CA LEU A 340 21.46 -10.64 4.62
C LEU A 340 22.45 -9.76 3.87
N GLN A 341 22.69 -10.09 2.61
CA GLN A 341 23.75 -9.46 1.82
C GLN A 341 23.57 -7.94 1.66
N HIS A 342 22.33 -7.45 1.54
CA HIS A 342 22.09 -6.00 1.41
C HIS A 342 22.51 -5.24 2.68
N ASN A 343 22.05 -5.69 3.85
CA ASN A 343 22.39 -5.10 5.14
C ASN A 343 23.89 -5.23 5.46
N LEU A 344 24.51 -6.33 5.01
CA LEU A 344 25.95 -6.53 5.14
C LEU A 344 26.75 -5.50 4.32
N ALA A 345 26.37 -5.28 3.06
CA ALA A 345 27.01 -4.28 2.21
C ALA A 345 26.83 -2.87 2.77
N GLU A 346 25.63 -2.52 3.25
CA GLU A 346 25.39 -1.22 3.89
C GLU A 346 26.23 -1.02 5.15
N ALA A 347 26.33 -2.04 6.01
CA ALA A 347 27.14 -1.98 7.24
C ALA A 347 28.62 -1.72 6.92
N TYR A 348 29.18 -2.43 5.93
CA TYR A 348 30.55 -2.22 5.48
C TYR A 348 30.77 -0.84 4.86
N MET A 349 29.83 -0.36 4.04
CA MET A 349 29.91 1.00 3.51
C MET A 349 29.89 2.04 4.62
N TYR A 350 29.09 1.83 5.66
CA TYR A 350 28.99 2.79 6.74
C TYR A 350 30.26 2.79 7.62
N LEU A 351 30.78 1.61 7.95
CA LEU A 351 32.10 1.46 8.59
C LEU A 351 33.20 2.15 7.77
N GLY A 352 33.23 1.90 6.46
CA GLY A 352 34.16 2.52 5.53
C GLY A 352 34.10 4.05 5.57
N ASN A 353 32.90 4.62 5.56
CA ASN A 353 32.70 6.08 5.68
C ASN A 353 33.22 6.64 7.00
N ILE A 354 32.96 5.96 8.13
CA ILE A 354 33.47 6.40 9.44
C ILE A 354 35.00 6.45 9.43
N TYR A 355 35.65 5.41 8.93
CA TYR A 355 37.11 5.39 8.82
C TYR A 355 37.64 6.42 7.82
N TYR A 356 36.91 6.66 6.73
CA TYR A 356 37.24 7.67 5.73
C TYR A 356 37.22 9.09 6.33
N MET A 357 36.15 9.44 7.06
CA MET A 357 36.02 10.73 7.74
C MET A 357 37.10 10.93 8.81
N ARG A 358 37.62 9.86 9.39
CA ARG A 358 38.76 9.89 10.33
C ARG A 358 40.13 9.85 9.66
N SER A 359 40.19 10.03 8.34
CA SER A 359 41.43 9.95 7.54
C SER A 359 42.17 8.61 7.64
N GLN A 360 41.50 7.54 8.07
CA GLN A 360 42.04 6.17 8.10
C GLN A 360 41.73 5.47 6.77
N TYR A 361 42.22 6.04 5.67
CA TYR A 361 41.84 5.65 4.31
C TYR A 361 42.14 4.19 3.95
N LYS A 362 43.16 3.57 4.56
CA LYS A 362 43.45 2.13 4.37
C LYS A 362 42.34 1.24 4.93
N ARG A 363 41.91 1.49 6.17
CA ARG A 363 40.77 0.78 6.78
C ARG A 363 39.47 1.07 6.06
N ALA A 364 39.26 2.33 5.65
CA ALA A 364 38.12 2.69 4.83
C ALA A 364 38.06 1.87 3.53
N TYR A 365 39.19 1.76 2.84
CA TYR A 365 39.33 0.95 1.63
C TYR A 365 39.00 -0.53 1.88
N GLU A 366 39.52 -1.13 2.96
CA GLU A 366 39.23 -2.54 3.32
C GLU A 366 37.72 -2.78 3.48
N PHE A 367 37.02 -1.93 4.24
CA PHE A 367 35.58 -2.07 4.43
C PHE A 367 34.79 -1.78 3.14
N PHE A 368 35.15 -0.75 2.37
CA PHE A 368 34.49 -0.50 1.09
C PHE A 368 34.68 -1.66 0.10
N LEU A 369 35.85 -2.30 0.10
CA LEU A 369 36.13 -3.46 -0.74
C LEU A 369 35.26 -4.65 -0.35
N GLN A 370 35.12 -4.93 0.94
CA GLN A 370 34.20 -5.96 1.44
C GLN A 370 32.74 -5.66 1.04
N GLY A 371 32.31 -4.40 1.12
CA GLY A 371 30.99 -3.96 0.63
C GLY A 371 30.81 -4.17 -0.87
N TYR A 372 31.84 -3.87 -1.67
CA TYR A 372 31.86 -4.09 -3.12
C TYR A 372 31.76 -5.58 -3.47
N GLU A 373 32.52 -6.45 -2.80
CA GLU A 373 32.45 -7.90 -3.02
C GLU A 373 31.06 -8.47 -2.75
N VAL A 374 30.38 -7.97 -1.72
CA VAL A 374 28.99 -8.34 -1.42
C VAL A 374 28.04 -7.83 -2.51
N ALA A 375 28.22 -6.59 -2.98
CA ALA A 375 27.43 -6.03 -4.07
C ALA A 375 27.60 -6.81 -5.39
N CYS A 376 28.81 -7.26 -5.71
CA CYS A 376 29.09 -8.13 -6.85
C CYS A 376 28.32 -9.46 -6.76
N LYS A 377 28.28 -10.08 -5.57
CA LYS A 377 27.52 -11.32 -5.34
C LYS A 377 26.01 -11.13 -5.49
N LEU A 378 25.50 -9.95 -5.14
CA LEU A 378 24.08 -9.59 -5.25
C LEU A 378 23.63 -9.29 -6.69
N GLY A 379 24.52 -8.80 -7.56
CA GLY A 379 24.16 -8.32 -8.90
C GLY A 379 23.36 -7.00 -8.89
N ASP A 380 23.32 -6.29 -7.76
CA ASP A 380 22.67 -4.98 -7.66
C ASP A 380 23.58 -3.90 -8.29
N VAL A 381 23.19 -3.43 -9.47
CA VAL A 381 23.95 -2.46 -10.27
C VAL A 381 24.11 -1.13 -9.54
N ALA A 382 23.08 -0.66 -8.83
CA ALA A 382 23.12 0.64 -8.16
C ALA A 382 24.06 0.59 -6.95
N LEU A 383 23.98 -0.49 -6.16
CA LEU A 383 24.87 -0.72 -5.04
C LEU A 383 26.33 -0.94 -5.49
N LEU A 384 26.53 -1.66 -6.60
CA LEU A 384 27.83 -1.90 -7.19
C LEU A 384 28.50 -0.60 -7.64
N GLN A 385 27.79 0.27 -8.36
CA GLN A 385 28.33 1.58 -8.77
C GLN A 385 28.68 2.45 -7.55
N LYS A 386 27.81 2.47 -6.54
CA LYS A 386 28.04 3.25 -5.31
C LYS A 386 29.27 2.76 -4.55
N THR A 387 29.40 1.45 -4.34
CA THR A 387 30.56 0.85 -3.67
C THR A 387 31.84 1.03 -4.47
N GLN A 388 31.79 0.90 -5.80
CA GLN A 388 32.94 1.11 -6.69
C GLN A 388 33.52 2.52 -6.55
N VAL A 389 32.68 3.56 -6.51
CA VAL A 389 33.11 4.95 -6.32
C VAL A 389 33.78 5.12 -4.95
N LEU A 390 33.21 4.53 -3.89
CA LEU A 390 33.78 4.62 -2.54
C LEU A 390 35.14 3.92 -2.43
N VAL A 391 35.27 2.72 -3.01
CA VAL A 391 36.53 1.98 -3.10
C VAL A 391 37.59 2.80 -3.84
N ALA A 392 37.24 3.37 -5.00
CA ALA A 392 38.14 4.19 -5.79
C ALA A 392 38.62 5.43 -5.02
N ASN A 393 37.69 6.13 -4.34
CA ASN A 393 38.01 7.31 -3.53
C ASN A 393 38.93 6.97 -2.36
N ALA A 394 38.62 5.95 -1.58
CA ALA A 394 39.46 5.54 -0.45
C ALA A 394 40.85 5.07 -0.91
N ARG A 395 40.92 4.32 -2.01
CA ARG A 395 42.19 3.90 -2.61
C ARG A 395 43.01 5.11 -3.05
N ALA A 396 42.40 6.05 -3.78
CA ALA A 396 43.06 7.27 -4.24
C ALA A 396 43.64 8.09 -3.06
N HIS A 397 42.84 8.35 -2.03
CA HIS A 397 43.30 9.09 -0.85
C HIS A 397 44.40 8.35 -0.07
N SER A 398 44.30 7.03 0.09
CA SER A 398 45.34 6.23 0.74
C SER A 398 46.70 6.30 0.01
N LEU A 399 46.67 6.37 -1.33
CA LEU A 399 47.86 6.46 -2.16
C LEU A 399 48.41 7.90 -2.19
N ILE A 400 47.55 8.90 -2.33
CA ILE A 400 47.95 10.32 -2.37
C ILE A 400 48.71 10.72 -1.10
N LEU A 401 48.27 10.27 0.08
CA LEU A 401 48.98 10.56 1.34
C LEU A 401 50.44 10.10 1.32
N LYS A 402 50.70 8.90 0.76
CA LYS A 402 52.05 8.34 0.66
C LYS A 402 52.99 9.19 -0.22
N TYR A 403 52.44 9.84 -1.25
CA TYR A 403 53.20 10.61 -2.23
C TYR A 403 53.03 12.13 -2.10
N SER A 404 52.21 12.59 -1.15
CA SER A 404 51.87 14.01 -0.96
C SER A 404 53.10 14.89 -0.73
N ALA A 405 54.02 14.45 0.13
CA ALA A 405 55.29 15.14 0.37
C ALA A 405 56.21 15.17 -0.87
N ASP A 406 56.18 14.11 -1.68
CA ASP A 406 56.96 14.03 -2.92
C ASP A 406 56.38 14.97 -3.98
N VAL A 407 55.05 15.11 -4.07
CA VAL A 407 54.37 16.07 -4.96
C VAL A 407 54.67 17.52 -4.55
N VAL A 408 54.66 17.82 -3.24
CA VAL A 408 54.91 19.19 -2.74
C VAL A 408 56.39 19.58 -2.85
N SER A 409 57.32 18.67 -2.56
CA SER A 409 58.75 18.98 -2.59
C SER A 409 59.31 19.19 -4.00
N ALA A 410 58.69 18.57 -5.02
CA ALA A 410 59.07 18.65 -6.44
C ALA A 410 60.57 18.44 -6.74
N SER A 411 61.30 17.79 -5.82
CA SER A 411 62.74 17.53 -5.98
C SER A 411 63.00 16.45 -7.02
N HIS A 412 64.20 16.43 -7.60
CA HIS A 412 64.59 15.42 -8.59
C HIS A 412 64.44 13.98 -8.08
N THR A 413 64.68 13.74 -6.77
CA THR A 413 64.49 12.43 -6.14
C THR A 413 63.02 12.10 -5.89
N ALA A 414 62.19 13.10 -5.59
CA ALA A 414 60.74 12.94 -5.48
C ALA A 414 60.09 12.66 -6.85
N LEU A 415 60.50 13.35 -7.90
CA LEU A 415 60.08 13.10 -9.29
C LEU A 415 60.40 11.67 -9.74
N ARG A 416 61.61 11.18 -9.47
CA ARG A 416 61.98 9.78 -9.76
C ARG A 416 61.09 8.78 -9.01
N ARG A 417 60.77 9.04 -7.75
CA ARG A 417 59.86 8.19 -6.96
C ARG A 417 58.42 8.20 -7.49
N LEU A 418 57.91 9.36 -7.92
CA LEU A 418 56.59 9.48 -8.53
C LEU A 418 56.50 8.78 -9.89
N ILE A 419 57.54 8.88 -10.73
CA ILE A 419 57.63 8.19 -12.02
C ILE A 419 57.67 6.68 -11.81
N ALA A 420 58.54 6.18 -10.92
CA ALA A 420 58.62 4.76 -10.60
C ALA A 420 57.30 4.21 -10.04
N TRP A 421 56.59 4.99 -9.21
CA TRP A 421 55.23 4.64 -8.79
C TRP A 421 54.24 4.57 -9.96
N LYS A 422 54.25 5.57 -10.86
CA LYS A 422 53.37 5.59 -12.04
C LYS A 422 53.61 4.39 -12.95
N GLU A 423 54.86 3.95 -13.08
CA GLU A 423 55.25 2.78 -13.88
C GLU A 423 54.88 1.46 -13.18
N SER A 424 54.99 1.38 -11.85
CA SER A 424 54.70 0.16 -11.09
C SER A 424 53.23 -0.03 -10.71
N ARG A 425 52.39 1.03 -10.77
CA ARG A 425 50.97 0.93 -10.38
C ARG A 425 50.18 -0.07 -11.22
N VAL A 426 50.59 -0.32 -12.47
CA VAL A 426 49.99 -1.32 -13.36
C VAL A 426 50.45 -2.74 -13.00
N CYS A 427 51.67 -2.90 -12.48
CA CYS A 427 52.24 -4.21 -12.13
C CYS A 427 51.76 -4.76 -10.79
N GLN A 428 51.37 -3.91 -9.83
CA GLN A 428 50.73 -4.36 -8.58
C GLN A 428 49.28 -4.84 -8.77
N GLU A 429 48.68 -4.61 -9.95
CA GLU A 429 47.30 -5.02 -10.27
C GLU A 429 47.18 -6.45 -10.82
N VAL A 430 48.30 -7.14 -11.09
CA VAL A 430 48.30 -8.50 -11.67
C VAL A 430 48.77 -9.57 -10.68
N SER A 431 49.38 -9.21 -9.56
CA SER A 431 50.12 -10.18 -8.73
C SER A 431 49.47 -10.59 -7.42
N ALA A 432 48.23 -10.19 -7.11
CA ALA A 432 47.65 -10.46 -5.80
C ALA A 432 46.46 -11.43 -5.76
N ASP A 433 45.65 -11.57 -6.82
CA ASP A 433 44.63 -12.64 -6.90
C ASP A 433 44.00 -12.67 -8.30
N CYS A 434 44.52 -13.50 -9.21
CA CYS A 434 43.80 -13.90 -10.43
C CYS A 434 44.41 -15.19 -11.00
N THR A 435 44.08 -16.31 -10.35
CA THR A 435 43.87 -17.56 -11.08
C THR A 435 42.40 -17.63 -11.46
N ASP A 436 41.96 -16.78 -12.39
CA ASP A 436 40.69 -17.02 -13.08
C ASP A 436 40.74 -16.54 -14.53
N SER A 437 40.53 -17.48 -15.43
CA SER A 437 40.82 -17.39 -16.86
C SER A 437 39.75 -16.68 -17.71
N ALA A 438 39.06 -15.67 -17.17
CA ALA A 438 37.88 -15.09 -17.84
C ALA A 438 37.86 -13.55 -17.97
N ALA A 439 38.99 -12.86 -17.81
CA ALA A 439 39.04 -11.40 -17.90
C ALA A 439 39.90 -10.85 -19.06
N THR A 440 39.96 -11.54 -20.19
CA THR A 440 40.45 -10.96 -21.46
C THR A 440 39.28 -10.62 -22.37
N ALA A 441 38.55 -9.56 -22.06
CA ALA A 441 37.58 -9.00 -23.01
C ALA A 441 37.20 -7.54 -22.72
N TRP A 442 38.14 -6.62 -22.47
CA TRP A 442 37.87 -5.18 -22.61
C TRP A 442 39.13 -4.43 -23.06
N TYR A 443 39.22 -4.24 -24.38
CA TYR A 443 39.87 -3.10 -25.04
C TYR A 443 38.77 -2.26 -25.68
#